data_AF-A0A1F1XI26-F1
#
_entry.id   AF-A0A1F1XI26-F1
#
_cell.length_a   1.000
_cell.length_b   1.000
_cell.length_c   1.000
_cell.angle_alpha   90.00
_cell.angle_beta   90.00
_cell.angle_gamma   90.00
#
_symmetry.space_group_name_H-M   'P 1'
#
loop_
_entity.id
_entity.type
_entity.pdbx_description
1 polymer ?
#
loop_
_entity_poly.entity_id
_entity_poly.type
_entity_poly.pdbx_seq_one_letter_code
_entity_poly.pdbx_strand_id
1 'polypeptide(L)'
;MPDSIEWAVPDELRAADLEGVSGGVEEEALVYWLGRARRAILAEVPVGVLVQRILTGGVDEDAPRDVQIDLALGKLANPGGVRTVQESNGPSSGSITYGGDAPGQVFLSTHHRRVLGISSVGTQVAGTVDTWR
;
A
#
# COMPACT_ATOMS: atom_id res chain seq x y z
N MET A 1 -12.10 19.74 -12.29
CA MET A 1 -12.15 18.86 -11.10
C MET A 1 -11.71 17.49 -11.55
N PRO A 2 -10.78 16.82 -10.85
CA PRO A 2 -10.39 15.46 -11.23
C PRO A 2 -11.58 14.53 -10.99
N ASP A 3 -12.27 14.17 -12.07
CA ASP A 3 -13.29 13.11 -12.06
C ASP A 3 -12.65 11.70 -12.10
N SER A 4 -11.31 11.66 -12.22
CA SER A 4 -10.50 10.45 -12.34
C SER A 4 -9.16 10.60 -11.63
N ILE A 5 -8.65 9.48 -11.10
CA ILE A 5 -7.30 9.37 -10.56
C ILE A 5 -6.34 9.07 -11.72
N GLU A 6 -5.25 9.81 -11.79
CA GLU A 6 -4.12 9.51 -12.67
C GLU A 6 -3.28 8.40 -12.03
N TRP A 7 -3.07 7.32 -12.77
CA TRP A 7 -2.33 6.14 -12.29
C TRP A 7 -0.98 6.08 -12.99
N ALA A 8 -0.01 5.49 -12.29
CA ALA A 8 1.35 5.37 -12.79
C ALA A 8 1.45 4.50 -14.04
N VAL A 9 2.36 4.87 -14.92
CA VAL A 9 2.73 4.13 -16.14
C VAL A 9 4.14 3.51 -16.02
N PRO A 10 4.52 2.53 -16.88
CA PRO A 10 5.81 1.86 -16.77
C PRO A 10 7.03 2.79 -16.77
N ASP A 11 6.99 3.86 -17.56
CA ASP A 11 8.11 4.81 -17.63
C ASP A 11 8.29 5.60 -16.34
N GLU A 12 7.20 5.97 -15.66
CA GLU A 12 7.26 6.62 -14.35
C GLU A 12 7.80 5.66 -13.28
N LEU A 13 7.41 4.39 -13.31
CA LEU A 13 7.95 3.38 -12.41
C LEU A 13 9.47 3.22 -12.62
N ARG A 14 9.93 3.19 -13.88
CA ARG A 14 11.37 3.14 -14.18
C ARG A 14 12.10 4.40 -13.74
N ALA A 15 11.48 5.57 -13.91
CA ALA A 15 12.06 6.84 -13.47
C ALA A 15 12.18 6.93 -11.95
N ALA A 16 11.23 6.33 -11.21
CA ALA A 16 11.24 6.27 -9.75
C ALA A 16 12.18 5.19 -9.18
N ASP A 17 12.59 4.22 -10.00
CA ASP A 17 13.44 3.11 -9.60
C ASP A 17 14.92 3.51 -9.48
N LEU A 18 15.28 4.05 -8.32
CA LEU A 18 16.66 4.44 -8.01
C LEU A 18 17.58 3.24 -7.71
N GLU A 19 17.00 2.08 -7.42
CA GLU A 19 17.73 0.86 -7.02
C GLU A 19 17.99 -0.09 -8.21
N GLY A 20 17.40 0.20 -9.38
CA GLY A 20 17.55 -0.61 -10.60
C GLY A 20 16.80 -1.94 -10.55
N VAL A 21 15.79 -2.07 -9.69
CA VAL A 21 15.01 -3.28 -9.45
C VAL A 21 14.16 -3.68 -10.66
N SER A 22 13.69 -2.71 -11.43
CA SER A 22 12.96 -2.86 -12.69
C SER A 22 13.89 -3.13 -13.88
N GLY A 23 15.21 -3.12 -13.66
CA GLY A 23 16.22 -3.36 -14.69
C GLY A 23 16.05 -4.74 -15.32
N GLY A 24 15.86 -4.77 -16.65
CA GLY A 24 15.67 -6.01 -17.40
C GLY A 24 14.28 -6.65 -17.22
N VAL A 25 13.33 -5.95 -16.60
CA VAL A 25 11.93 -6.38 -16.55
C VAL A 25 11.20 -5.89 -17.80
N GLU A 26 10.58 -6.83 -18.51
CA GLU A 26 9.76 -6.55 -19.69
C GLU A 26 8.59 -5.62 -19.36
N GLU A 27 8.22 -4.77 -20.32
CA GLU A 27 7.18 -3.77 -20.10
C GLU A 27 5.83 -4.38 -19.75
N GLU A 28 5.46 -5.52 -20.34
CA GLU A 28 4.21 -6.21 -20.00
C GLU A 28 4.16 -6.64 -18.53
N ALA A 29 5.31 -7.02 -17.95
CA ALA A 29 5.41 -7.37 -16.54
C ALA A 29 5.24 -6.13 -15.65
N LEU A 30 5.80 -4.98 -16.04
CA LEU A 30 5.60 -3.72 -15.32
C LEU A 30 4.13 -3.29 -15.35
N VAL A 31 3.49 -3.34 -16.52
CA VAL A 31 2.05 -3.07 -16.69
C VAL A 31 1.22 -4.01 -15.82
N TYR A 32 1.56 -5.30 -15.78
CA TYR A 32 0.88 -6.28 -14.94
C TYR A 32 0.95 -5.91 -13.46
N TRP A 33 2.14 -5.58 -12.94
CA TRP A 33 2.33 -5.26 -11.53
C TRP A 33 1.71 -3.92 -11.13
N LEU A 34 1.84 -2.89 -11.97
CA LEU A 34 1.13 -1.61 -11.78
C LEU A 34 -0.39 -1.82 -11.74
N GLY A 35 -0.94 -2.60 -12.68
CA GLY A 35 -2.38 -2.92 -12.69
C GLY A 35 -2.81 -3.71 -11.45
N ARG A 36 -1.94 -4.58 -10.93
CA ARG A 36 -2.20 -5.34 -9.71
C ARG A 36 -2.16 -4.47 -8.46
N ALA A 37 -1.18 -3.57 -8.35
CA ALA A 37 -1.08 -2.59 -7.27
C ALA A 37 -2.33 -1.69 -7.24
N ARG A 38 -2.77 -1.18 -8.40
CA ARG A 38 -4.02 -0.43 -8.52
C ARG A 38 -5.23 -1.21 -8.00
N ARG A 39 -5.38 -2.48 -8.38
CA ARG A 39 -6.49 -3.32 -7.88
C ARG A 39 -6.42 -3.53 -6.36
N ALA A 40 -5.22 -3.66 -5.79
CA ALA A 40 -5.05 -3.80 -4.34
C ALA A 40 -5.47 -2.51 -3.60
N ILE A 41 -5.09 -1.33 -4.12
CA ILE A 41 -5.52 -0.04 -3.58
C ILE A 41 -7.06 0.07 -3.64
N LEU A 42 -7.64 -0.20 -4.82
CA LEU A 42 -9.08 -0.06 -5.03
C LEU A 42 -9.93 -1.09 -4.28
N ALA A 43 -9.34 -2.22 -3.88
CA ALA A 43 -10.01 -3.20 -3.01
C ALA A 43 -10.17 -2.68 -1.57
N GLU A 44 -9.26 -1.83 -1.08
CA GLU A 44 -9.35 -1.23 0.25
C GLU A 44 -10.09 0.11 0.25
N VAL A 45 -9.91 0.92 -0.78
CA VAL A 45 -10.57 2.22 -0.92
C VAL A 45 -11.20 2.38 -2.31
N PRO A 46 -12.54 2.40 -2.43
CA PRO A 46 -13.20 2.59 -3.72
C PRO A 46 -12.78 3.91 -4.37
N VAL A 47 -12.68 3.92 -5.71
CA VAL A 47 -12.19 5.08 -6.47
C VAL A 47 -12.95 6.37 -6.14
N GLY A 48 -14.28 6.31 -5.97
CA GLY A 48 -15.08 7.49 -5.62
C GLY A 48 -14.74 8.07 -4.25
N VAL A 49 -14.42 7.21 -3.27
CA VAL A 49 -14.00 7.66 -1.94
C VAL A 49 -12.62 8.31 -2.01
N LEU A 50 -11.70 7.73 -2.78
CA LEU A 50 -10.36 8.27 -2.96
C LEU A 50 -10.38 9.62 -3.69
N VAL A 51 -11.17 9.76 -4.76
CA VAL A 51 -11.42 11.04 -5.45
C VAL A 51 -12.00 12.08 -4.49
N GLN A 52 -13.00 11.72 -3.69
CA GLN A 52 -13.58 12.64 -2.70
C GLN A 52 -12.54 13.11 -1.67
N ARG A 53 -11.63 12.24 -1.23
CA ARG A 53 -10.53 12.61 -0.31
C ARG A 53 -9.55 13.58 -0.93
N ILE A 54 -9.21 13.39 -2.21
CA ILE A 54 -8.36 14.32 -2.96
C ILE A 54 -9.05 15.68 -3.09
N LEU A 55 -10.33 15.69 -3.50
CA LEU A 55 -11.11 16.93 -3.67
C LEU A 55 -11.28 17.72 -2.35
N THR A 56 -11.33 17.03 -1.22
CA THR A 56 -11.45 17.64 0.11
C THR A 56 -10.09 17.99 0.74
N GLY A 57 -8.99 17.72 0.04
CA GLY A 57 -7.62 17.97 0.52
C GLY A 57 -7.16 17.04 1.65
N GLY A 58 -7.89 15.93 1.88
CA GLY A 58 -7.51 14.93 2.88
C GLY A 58 -6.42 13.96 2.41
N VAL A 59 -6.19 13.89 1.10
CA VAL A 59 -5.15 13.09 0.43
C VAL A 59 -4.59 13.91 -0.71
N ASP A 60 -3.28 13.83 -0.95
CA ASP A 60 -2.62 14.47 -2.09
C ASP A 60 -3.05 13.85 -3.43
N GLU A 61 -3.08 14.62 -4.51
CA GLU A 61 -3.51 14.11 -5.81
C GLU A 61 -2.56 13.05 -6.40
N ASP A 62 -1.26 13.12 -6.07
CA ASP A 62 -0.25 12.18 -6.52
C ASP A 62 -0.09 10.96 -5.59
N ALA A 63 -0.65 11.01 -4.38
CA ALA A 63 -0.54 9.93 -3.40
C ALA A 63 -0.97 8.54 -3.94
N PRO A 64 -2.06 8.38 -4.72
CA PRO A 64 -2.41 7.09 -5.32
C PRO A 64 -1.38 6.59 -6.33
N ARG A 65 -0.77 7.50 -7.10
CA ARG A 65 0.27 7.23 -8.09
C ARG A 65 1.53 6.72 -7.40
N ASP A 66 1.98 7.43 -6.38
CA ASP A 66 3.17 7.09 -5.59
C ASP A 66 3.03 5.73 -4.90
N VAL A 67 1.89 5.51 -4.22
CA VAL A 67 1.61 4.23 -3.55
C VAL A 67 1.55 3.08 -4.55
N GLN A 68 1.06 3.31 -5.76
CA GLN A 68 1.05 2.28 -6.81
C GLN A 68 2.48 1.88 -7.23
N ILE A 69 3.38 2.87 -7.40
CA ILE A 69 4.79 2.65 -7.74
C ILE A 69 5.48 1.89 -6.61
N ASP A 70 5.34 2.33 -5.36
CA ASP A 70 5.94 1.68 -4.18
C ASP A 70 5.54 0.21 -4.04
N LEU A 71 4.27 -0.09 -4.28
CA LEU A 71 3.75 -1.44 -4.24
C LEU A 71 4.35 -2.33 -5.35
N ALA A 72 4.52 -1.78 -6.55
CA ALA A 72 5.10 -2.50 -7.67
C ALA A 72 6.61 -2.73 -7.48
N LEU A 73 7.37 -1.68 -7.16
CA LEU A 73 8.80 -1.78 -6.86
C LEU A 73 9.08 -2.71 -5.68
N GLY A 74 8.32 -2.59 -4.60
CA GLY A 74 8.45 -3.47 -3.44
C GLY A 74 8.16 -4.94 -3.77
N LYS A 75 7.33 -5.22 -4.79
CA LYS A 75 7.08 -6.59 -5.26
C LYS A 75 8.18 -7.11 -6.18
N LEU A 76 8.73 -6.26 -7.04
CA LEU A 76 9.87 -6.60 -7.89
C LEU A 76 11.14 -6.86 -7.06
N ALA A 77 11.35 -6.06 -6.01
CA ALA A 77 12.47 -6.21 -5.08
C ALA A 77 12.35 -7.49 -4.22
N ASN A 78 11.12 -7.94 -3.97
CA ASN A 78 10.84 -9.14 -3.18
C ASN A 78 9.73 -10.00 -3.79
N PRO A 79 10.03 -10.76 -4.87
CA PRO A 79 9.04 -11.58 -5.56
C PRO A 79 8.44 -12.68 -4.64
N GLY A 80 9.24 -13.18 -3.69
CA GLY A 80 8.84 -14.19 -2.71
C GLY A 80 7.97 -13.66 -1.56
N GLY A 81 7.91 -12.34 -1.34
CA GLY A 81 7.10 -11.73 -0.29
C GLY A 81 7.62 -11.95 1.14
N VAL A 82 8.90 -12.30 1.31
CA VAL A 82 9.50 -12.48 2.64
C VAL A 82 9.74 -11.11 3.27
N ARG A 83 8.79 -10.60 4.05
CA ARG A 83 8.97 -9.37 4.84
C ARG A 83 9.12 -9.74 6.31
N THR A 84 10.34 -9.59 6.84
CA THR A 84 10.57 -9.60 8.30
C THR A 84 10.44 -8.16 8.78
N VAL A 85 9.23 -7.76 9.21
CA VAL A 85 9.03 -6.45 9.83
C VAL A 85 9.20 -6.63 11.34
N GLN A 86 10.34 -6.19 11.88
CA GLN A 86 10.47 -5.91 13.30
C GLN A 86 10.11 -4.46 13.55
N GLU A 87 8.87 -4.18 13.93
CA GLU A 87 8.48 -2.86 14.44
C GLU A 87 8.77 -2.81 15.95
N SER A 88 9.87 -2.15 16.33
CA SER A 88 10.19 -1.88 17.74
C SER A 88 9.50 -0.62 18.23
N ASN A 89 8.28 -0.74 18.77
CA ASN A 89 7.61 0.34 19.52
C ASN A 89 7.20 -0.17 20.91
N GLY A 90 8.09 -0.07 21.90
CA GLY A 90 7.77 -0.34 23.33
C GLY A 90 7.61 -1.82 23.71
N PRO A 91 7.32 -2.14 25.00
CA PRO A 91 7.64 -3.41 25.66
C PRO A 91 6.86 -4.66 25.18
N SER A 92 6.01 -4.52 24.16
CA SER A 92 5.33 -5.63 23.50
C SER A 92 5.85 -5.76 22.07
N SER A 93 6.87 -6.59 21.89
CA SER A 93 7.41 -6.94 20.57
C SER A 93 6.48 -7.92 19.87
N GLY A 94 5.70 -7.45 18.89
CA GLY A 94 4.92 -8.29 18.00
C GLY A 94 5.71 -8.59 16.73
N SER A 95 6.14 -9.84 16.54
CA SER A 95 6.71 -10.29 15.27
C SER A 95 5.56 -10.79 14.39
N ILE A 96 5.16 -10.01 13.39
CA ILE A 96 4.24 -10.49 12.35
C ILE A 96 5.09 -11.02 11.18
N THR A 97 5.30 -12.32 11.16
CA THR A 97 5.90 -13.01 10.02
C THR A 97 4.79 -13.25 8.99
N TYR A 98 4.72 -12.42 7.95
CA TYR A 98 3.90 -12.73 6.77
C TYR A 98 4.62 -13.79 5.92
N GLY A 99 4.69 -15.01 6.45
CA GLY A 99 5.25 -16.16 5.76
C GLY A 99 4.20 -16.84 4.89
N GLY A 100 4.31 -16.66 3.57
CA GLY A 100 4.15 -17.78 2.63
C GLY A 100 2.76 -18.29 2.24
N ASP A 101 1.66 -17.53 2.31
CA ASP A 101 0.33 -18.07 1.93
C ASP A 101 -0.33 -17.43 0.70
N ALA A 102 0.37 -16.55 -0.04
CA ALA A 102 -0.15 -16.02 -1.30
C ALA A 102 0.96 -15.53 -2.26
N PRO A 103 1.61 -16.44 -3.02
CA PRO A 103 2.56 -16.03 -4.06
C PRO A 103 1.88 -15.07 -5.03
N GLY A 104 2.38 -13.83 -5.07
CA GLY A 104 1.90 -12.79 -5.96
C GLY A 104 0.89 -11.79 -5.36
N GLN A 105 0.46 -11.89 -4.09
CA GLN A 105 -0.34 -10.80 -3.51
C GLN A 105 0.51 -9.54 -3.24
N VAL A 106 -0.13 -8.38 -3.42
CA VAL A 106 0.41 -7.05 -3.16
C VAL A 106 -0.40 -6.50 -2.00
N PHE A 107 0.28 -6.15 -0.91
CA PHE A 107 -0.37 -5.69 0.32
C PHE A 107 0.00 -4.24 0.61
N LEU A 108 -1.00 -3.44 0.96
CA LEU A 108 -0.74 -2.10 1.49
C LEU A 108 -0.13 -2.21 2.89
N SER A 109 0.92 -1.43 3.13
CA SER A 109 1.48 -1.25 4.47
C SER A 109 0.60 -0.29 5.29
N THR A 110 0.83 -0.22 6.60
CA THR A 110 0.20 0.81 7.46
C THR A 110 0.53 2.22 6.97
N HIS A 111 1.74 2.42 6.44
CA HIS A 111 2.15 3.69 5.84
C HIS A 111 1.32 4.02 4.59
N HIS A 112 1.19 3.08 3.64
CA HIS A 112 0.39 3.29 2.42
C HIS A 112 -1.08 3.62 2.77
N ARG A 113 -1.66 2.91 3.74
CA ARG A 113 -3.02 3.20 4.21
C ARG A 113 -3.15 4.61 4.76
N ARG A 114 -2.17 5.07 5.56
CA ARG A 114 -2.15 6.43 6.09
C ARG A 114 -2.06 7.47 4.98
N VAL A 115 -1.17 7.27 4.00
CA VAL A 115 -0.98 8.18 2.85
C VAL A 115 -2.28 8.28 2.02
N LEU A 116 -3.01 7.18 1.87
CA LEU A 116 -4.32 7.15 1.19
C LEU A 116 -5.50 7.60 2.07
N GLY A 117 -5.24 8.11 3.29
CA GLY A 117 -6.28 8.53 4.23
C GLY A 117 -7.18 7.38 4.71
N ILE A 118 -6.74 6.13 4.59
CA ILE A 118 -7.43 4.95 5.12
C ILE A 118 -7.14 4.90 6.62
N SER A 119 -8.11 5.30 7.43
CA SER A 119 -8.03 5.17 8.89
C SER A 119 -7.83 3.70 9.25
N SER A 120 -6.72 3.39 9.93
CA SER A 120 -6.53 2.09 10.57
C SER A 120 -7.57 1.92 11.66
N VAL A 121 -8.70 1.28 11.34
CA VAL A 121 -9.70 0.91 12.35
C VAL A 121 -9.07 -0.17 13.24
N GLY A 122 -8.80 0.16 14.50
CA GLY A 122 -8.41 -0.84 15.50
C GLY A 122 -7.49 -0.41 16.64
N THR A 123 -7.58 0.81 17.18
CA THR A 123 -7.24 0.94 18.62
C THR A 123 -8.47 0.47 19.39
N GLN A 124 -8.56 -0.84 19.68
CA GLN A 124 -9.40 -1.29 20.78
C GLN A 124 -8.85 -0.66 22.04
N VAL A 125 -9.44 0.46 22.48
CA VAL A 125 -9.26 0.91 23.85
C VAL A 125 -9.93 -0.17 24.70
N ALA A 126 -9.14 -0.96 25.42
CA ALA A 126 -9.64 -1.90 26.41
C ALA A 126 -10.39 -1.11 27.48
N GLY A 127 -11.70 -0.94 27.28
CA GLY A 127 -12.59 -0.45 28.32
C GLY A 127 -12.77 -1.56 29.33
N THR A 128 -12.16 -1.42 30.51
CA THR A 128 -12.46 -2.26 31.66
C THR A 128 -13.95 -2.12 31.97
N VAL A 129 -14.72 -3.18 31.72
CA VAL A 129 -16.12 -3.25 32.15
C VAL A 129 -16.08 -3.52 33.65
N ASP A 130 -16.31 -2.48 34.46
CA ASP A 130 -16.57 -2.66 35.88
C ASP A 130 -17.85 -3.48 36.04
N THR A 131 -17.67 -4.76 36.38
CA THR A 131 -18.76 -5.63 36.80
C THR A 131 -18.99 -5.39 38.28
N TRP A 132 -19.94 -4.52 38.60
CA TRP A 132 -20.42 -4.33 39.98
C TRP A 132 -21.24 -5.56 40.41
N ARG A 133 -21.05 -5.95 41.67
CA ARG A 133 -21.61 -7.13 42.34
C ARG A 133 -22.60 -6.70 43.42
#